data_AF-A0A3M0Z5N9-F1
#
_entry.id   AF-A0A3M0Z5N9-F1
#
_cell.length_a   1.000
_cell.length_b   1.000
_cell.length_c   1.000
_cell.angle_alpha   90.00
_cell.angle_beta   90.00
_cell.angle_gamma   90.00
#
_symmetry.space_group_name_H-M   'P 1'
#
loop_
_entity.id
_entity.type
_entity.pdbx_description
1 polymer ?
#
loop_
_entity_poly.entity_id
_entity_poly.type
_entity_poly.pdbx_seq_one_letter_code
_entity_poly.pdbx_strand_id
1 'polypeptide(L)'
;MNTTGHLWLDAERFAELKRHQHTHHPHLSGILDVCAQLKRYSPKDVLGGKSVGHERFDTFEDILIATAVTALINADPRAAREAAEAWLEWSADARQIRSDLVLAHRILYGCVVCDCCVNHLDASTCRQLAERFLAIADLFWAPGPDNPHMVGNNWWGVTHSAALCAGIAASSLGMHNEEQLAWARGRVKVFLNHFGDGGLYHEGLGYECYTLSHLLPALLLLRRFHNDRTERYPQLRYAAHALLLASNPRQEVIDDATRLEGGAMLSWNDSGLGFPHSGMWGPLMELSPEEWRGSLALCFDRICGWLGCKDFGHQGAGCFFNLIYYPYRQRDEVNAVKLPLSARDRRQGYVLHRNRWLDANDAILGVYARTTHIGGHSQDDAGSIRLMDQQHDWIIGGGQARPEACWQSIVVPEDGSRAGKPHPCGHIIWDERRGDHACVGMDLR
;
A
#
# COMPACT_ATOMS: atom_id res chain seq x y z
N MET A 1 -24.07 13.52 -16.79
CA MET A 1 -24.13 12.32 -15.93
C MET A 1 -24.05 12.80 -14.50
N ASN A 2 -25.06 12.54 -13.67
CA ASN A 2 -25.03 12.87 -12.23
C ASN A 2 -24.17 11.85 -11.50
N THR A 3 -22.87 11.88 -11.71
CA THR A 3 -21.94 11.20 -10.82
C THR A 3 -21.87 12.04 -9.55
N THR A 4 -22.43 11.52 -8.47
CA THR A 4 -22.14 11.96 -7.10
C THR A 4 -20.64 12.29 -7.01
N GLY A 5 -20.25 13.45 -6.46
CA GLY A 5 -18.87 13.98 -6.48
C GLY A 5 -17.79 13.10 -5.83
N HIS A 6 -18.14 11.88 -5.45
CA HIS A 6 -17.27 10.85 -4.92
C HIS A 6 -16.28 10.31 -5.96
N LEU A 7 -15.04 10.11 -5.52
CA LEU A 7 -13.91 9.60 -6.29
C LEU A 7 -13.90 8.06 -6.32
N TRP A 8 -13.86 7.38 -5.17
CA TRP A 8 -13.77 5.91 -5.11
C TRP A 8 -15.07 5.24 -4.68
N LEU A 9 -15.91 5.96 -3.94
CA LEU A 9 -17.18 5.45 -3.47
C LEU A 9 -18.30 5.65 -4.49
N ASP A 10 -18.98 4.60 -4.90
CA ASP A 10 -20.21 4.71 -5.70
C ASP A 10 -21.45 4.46 -4.82
N ALA A 11 -22.63 4.68 -5.38
CA ALA A 11 -23.88 4.55 -4.64
C ALA A 11 -24.11 3.11 -4.15
N GLU A 12 -23.67 2.09 -4.88
CA GLU A 12 -23.84 0.69 -4.47
C GLU A 12 -22.95 0.37 -3.27
N ARG A 13 -21.66 0.72 -3.34
CA ARG A 13 -20.71 0.54 -2.25
C ARG A 13 -21.13 1.30 -1.01
N PHE A 14 -21.63 2.53 -1.16
CA PHE A 14 -22.12 3.28 0.00
C PHE A 14 -23.34 2.60 0.65
N ALA A 15 -24.29 2.12 -0.15
CA ALA A 15 -25.44 1.38 0.36
C ALA A 15 -25.02 0.07 1.06
N GLU A 16 -24.01 -0.61 0.54
CA GLU A 16 -23.41 -1.80 1.17
C GLU A 16 -22.77 -1.48 2.52
N LEU A 17 -21.97 -0.42 2.60
CA LEU A 17 -21.38 0.04 3.87
C LEU A 17 -22.44 0.34 4.92
N LYS A 18 -23.51 1.04 4.54
CA LYS A 18 -24.64 1.32 5.44
C LYS A 18 -25.31 0.04 5.93
N ARG A 19 -25.47 -0.96 5.05
CA ARG A 19 -26.02 -2.26 5.42
C ARG A 19 -25.13 -2.96 6.46
N HIS A 20 -23.83 -3.02 6.22
CA HIS A 20 -22.88 -3.62 7.14
C HIS A 20 -22.72 -2.85 8.45
N GLN A 21 -22.91 -1.53 8.43
CA GLN A 21 -22.96 -0.70 9.63
C GLN A 21 -24.14 -1.12 10.52
N HIS A 22 -25.33 -1.31 9.94
CA HIS A 22 -26.53 -1.76 10.67
C HIS A 22 -26.40 -3.19 11.22
N THR A 23 -25.67 -4.07 10.53
CA THR A 23 -25.43 -5.45 11.02
C THR A 23 -24.21 -5.56 11.92
N HIS A 24 -23.53 -4.45 12.26
CA HIS A 24 -22.30 -4.44 13.06
C HIS A 24 -21.24 -5.42 12.53
N HIS A 25 -20.96 -5.38 11.22
CA HIS A 25 -19.94 -6.25 10.63
C HIS A 25 -18.58 -6.02 11.35
N PRO A 26 -17.92 -7.07 11.88
CA PRO A 26 -16.79 -6.88 12.81
C PRO A 26 -15.64 -6.03 12.27
N HIS A 27 -15.26 -6.24 11.01
CA HIS A 27 -14.21 -5.44 10.38
C HIS A 27 -14.60 -3.96 10.25
N LEU A 28 -15.83 -3.68 9.82
CA LEU A 28 -16.32 -2.30 9.67
C LEU A 28 -16.43 -1.63 11.04
N SER A 29 -17.01 -2.32 12.03
CA SER A 29 -17.10 -1.83 13.40
C SER A 29 -15.70 -1.52 13.98
N GLY A 30 -14.72 -2.39 13.75
CA GLY A 30 -13.34 -2.14 14.18
C GLY A 30 -12.73 -0.88 13.59
N ILE A 31 -12.88 -0.64 12.28
CA ILE A 31 -12.43 0.61 11.65
C ILE A 31 -13.17 1.82 12.25
N LEU A 32 -14.49 1.73 12.42
CA LEU A 32 -15.27 2.84 12.98
C LEU A 32 -14.90 3.14 14.43
N ASP A 33 -14.54 2.13 15.22
CA ASP A 33 -14.04 2.30 16.59
C ASP A 33 -12.70 3.03 16.61
N VAL A 34 -11.77 2.68 15.71
CA VAL A 34 -10.50 3.41 15.54
C VAL A 34 -10.77 4.86 15.15
N CYS A 35 -11.63 5.10 14.16
CA CYS A 35 -11.98 6.47 13.77
C CYS A 35 -12.63 7.25 14.91
N ALA A 36 -13.49 6.63 15.72
CA ALA A 36 -14.12 7.26 16.87
C ALA A 36 -13.12 7.62 17.98
N GLN A 37 -12.08 6.80 18.18
CA GLN A 37 -11.00 7.11 19.12
C GLN A 37 -10.18 8.31 18.64
N LEU A 38 -9.85 8.37 17.36
CA LEU A 38 -9.06 9.46 16.78
C LEU A 38 -9.82 10.77 16.66
N LYS A 39 -11.14 10.74 16.40
CA LYS A 39 -11.98 11.95 16.35
C LYS A 39 -12.11 12.68 17.70
N ARG A 40 -11.55 12.13 18.79
CA ARG A 40 -11.43 12.86 20.05
C ARG A 40 -10.46 14.05 19.94
N TYR A 41 -9.61 14.04 18.92
CA TYR A 41 -8.66 15.08 18.60
C TYR A 41 -9.16 15.85 17.36
N SER A 42 -8.96 17.17 17.35
CA SER A 42 -9.21 17.97 16.14
C SER A 42 -7.97 17.92 15.25
N PRO A 43 -8.11 17.68 13.93
CA PRO A 43 -6.99 17.82 13.00
C PRO A 43 -6.28 19.17 13.11
N LYS A 44 -7.02 20.27 13.33
CA LYS A 44 -6.46 21.62 13.48
C LYS A 44 -5.59 21.76 14.74
N ASP A 45 -6.03 21.19 15.85
CA ASP A 45 -5.26 21.21 17.09
C ASP A 45 -3.90 20.51 16.90
N VAL A 46 -3.90 19.36 16.21
CA VAL A 46 -2.69 18.56 15.98
C VAL A 46 -1.76 19.25 14.97
N LEU A 47 -2.32 19.86 13.94
CA LEU A 47 -1.56 20.72 13.02
C LEU A 47 -0.88 21.88 13.75
N GLY A 48 -1.52 22.42 14.80
CA GLY A 48 -0.95 23.41 15.72
C GLY A 48 0.08 22.88 16.71
N GLY A 49 0.50 21.61 16.60
CA GLY A 49 1.54 20.99 17.43
C GLY A 49 1.05 20.32 18.71
N LYS A 50 -0.26 20.16 18.90
CA LYS A 50 -0.79 19.41 20.05
C LYS A 50 -0.49 17.92 19.89
N SER A 51 0.21 17.35 20.88
CA SER A 51 0.46 15.90 20.91
C SER A 51 -0.82 15.11 21.17
N VAL A 52 -0.95 13.98 20.48
CA VAL A 52 -2.12 13.08 20.53
C VAL A 52 -1.98 12.05 21.66
N GLY A 53 -0.77 11.78 22.15
CA GLY A 53 -0.52 10.85 23.27
C GLY A 53 -1.02 9.42 23.03
N HIS A 54 -1.33 9.04 21.80
CA HIS A 54 -1.82 7.71 21.42
C HIS A 54 -0.68 6.91 20.78
N GLU A 55 -0.24 5.83 21.44
CA GLU A 55 1.00 5.11 21.09
C GLU A 55 1.06 4.56 19.65
N ARG A 56 -0.10 4.28 19.03
CA ARG A 56 -0.22 3.68 17.69
C ARG A 56 -0.76 4.60 16.59
N PHE A 57 -1.32 5.75 16.94
CA PHE A 57 -2.07 6.60 16.01
C PHE A 57 -1.88 8.06 16.43
N ASP A 58 -0.70 8.60 16.18
CA ASP A 58 -0.29 9.92 16.65
C ASP A 58 -0.07 10.93 15.52
N THR A 59 -0.38 10.56 14.28
CA THR A 59 -0.15 11.41 13.13
C THR A 59 -1.36 12.32 12.85
N PHE A 60 -1.08 13.50 12.30
CA PHE A 60 -2.11 14.41 11.81
C PHE A 60 -2.98 13.72 10.73
N GLU A 61 -2.34 12.93 9.88
CA GLU A 61 -2.91 12.20 8.77
C GLU A 61 -4.01 11.21 9.23
N ASP A 62 -3.75 10.44 10.28
CA ASP A 62 -4.72 9.47 10.80
C ASP A 62 -5.97 10.15 11.33
N ILE A 63 -5.80 11.27 12.04
CA ILE A 63 -6.91 12.06 12.61
C ILE A 63 -7.70 12.75 11.50
N LEU A 64 -7.01 13.27 10.49
CA LEU A 64 -7.65 13.85 9.30
C LEU A 64 -8.54 12.82 8.61
N ILE A 65 -8.03 11.61 8.37
CA ILE A 65 -8.77 10.54 7.70
C ILE A 65 -9.91 10.00 8.58
N ALA A 66 -9.69 9.83 9.88
CA ALA A 66 -10.76 9.46 10.80
C ALA A 66 -11.91 10.49 10.83
N THR A 67 -11.57 11.78 10.77
CA THR A 67 -12.54 12.87 10.71
C THR A 67 -13.32 12.83 9.40
N ALA A 68 -12.64 12.63 8.27
CA ALA A 68 -13.26 12.49 6.94
C ALA A 68 -14.18 11.26 6.86
N VAL A 69 -13.71 10.08 7.29
CA VAL A 69 -14.51 8.85 7.34
C VAL A 69 -15.74 9.05 8.24
N THR A 70 -15.61 9.75 9.36
CA THR A 70 -16.76 10.05 10.21
C THR A 70 -17.78 10.93 9.50
N ALA A 71 -17.32 11.94 8.74
CA ALA A 71 -18.20 12.79 7.94
C ALA A 71 -19.02 11.96 6.94
N LEU A 72 -18.36 11.04 6.22
CA LEU A 72 -19.01 10.13 5.28
C LEU A 72 -20.03 9.21 5.96
N ILE A 73 -19.62 8.54 7.04
CA ILE A 73 -20.43 7.48 7.66
C ILE A 73 -21.61 8.06 8.44
N ASN A 74 -21.45 9.21 9.09
CA ASN A 74 -22.51 9.82 9.89
C ASN A 74 -23.25 10.94 9.18
N ALA A 75 -22.92 11.24 7.92
CA ALA A 75 -23.41 12.41 7.19
C ALA A 75 -23.25 13.70 8.02
N ASP A 76 -22.08 13.85 8.66
CA ASP A 76 -21.77 14.92 9.61
C ASP A 76 -21.14 16.13 8.88
N PRO A 77 -21.90 17.20 8.59
CA PRO A 77 -21.38 18.34 7.84
C PRO A 77 -20.35 19.15 8.63
N ARG A 78 -20.31 19.03 9.97
CA ARG A 78 -19.28 19.70 10.77
C ARG A 78 -17.95 19.00 10.59
N ALA A 79 -17.93 17.67 10.72
CA ALA A 79 -16.72 16.88 10.47
C ALA A 79 -16.22 17.06 9.02
N ALA A 80 -17.14 17.17 8.05
CA ALA A 80 -16.78 17.42 6.65
C ALA A 80 -15.99 18.73 6.48
N ARG A 81 -16.52 19.83 7.03
CA ARG A 81 -15.85 21.14 6.99
C ARG A 81 -14.54 21.14 7.74
N GLU A 82 -14.50 20.52 8.92
CA GLU A 82 -13.28 20.45 9.74
C GLU A 82 -12.14 19.73 8.99
N ALA A 83 -12.42 18.58 8.38
CA ALA A 83 -11.43 17.85 7.59
C ALA A 83 -10.96 18.66 6.36
N ALA A 84 -11.89 19.28 5.63
CA ALA A 84 -11.56 20.08 4.46
C ALA A 84 -10.71 21.32 4.80
N GLU A 85 -11.09 22.07 5.83
CA GLU A 85 -10.34 23.24 6.31
C GLU A 85 -8.95 22.84 6.81
N ALA A 86 -8.84 21.77 7.59
CA ALA A 86 -7.55 21.29 8.10
C ALA A 86 -6.61 20.86 6.97
N TRP A 87 -7.13 20.18 5.93
CA TRP A 87 -6.31 19.81 4.79
C TRP A 87 -5.90 21.03 3.94
N LEU A 88 -6.80 21.99 3.73
CA LEU A 88 -6.48 23.23 3.01
C LEU A 88 -5.40 24.04 3.73
N GLU A 89 -5.47 24.09 5.07
CA GLU A 89 -4.45 24.73 5.92
C GLU A 89 -3.12 23.97 5.86
N TRP A 90 -3.15 22.65 6.07
CA TRP A 90 -1.96 21.81 6.01
C TRP A 90 -1.25 21.90 4.67
N SER A 91 -2.01 22.00 3.57
CA SER A 91 -1.46 22.08 2.21
C SER A 91 -1.14 23.51 1.74
N ALA A 92 -1.36 24.52 2.58
CA ALA A 92 -1.20 25.94 2.23
C ALA A 92 0.22 26.28 1.77
N ASP A 93 1.21 25.67 2.40
CA ASP A 93 2.64 25.90 2.24
C ASP A 93 3.33 24.93 1.27
N ALA A 94 2.58 24.24 0.40
CA ALA A 94 3.12 23.17 -0.47
C ALA A 94 4.43 23.53 -1.19
N ARG A 95 4.61 24.78 -1.63
CA ARG A 95 5.85 25.25 -2.29
C ARG A 95 7.09 25.29 -1.39
N GLN A 96 6.91 25.24 -0.08
CA GLN A 96 8.00 25.22 0.91
C GLN A 96 8.43 23.80 1.28
N ILE A 97 7.63 22.78 0.92
CA ILE A 97 8.00 21.39 1.13
C ILE A 97 9.08 21.00 0.13
N ARG A 98 10.19 20.46 0.64
CA ARG A 98 11.31 20.00 -0.19
C ARG A 98 11.12 18.60 -0.78
N SER A 99 10.36 17.74 -0.10
CA SER A 99 10.15 16.35 -0.50
C SER A 99 8.88 16.18 -1.34
N ASP A 100 9.05 15.74 -2.59
CA ASP A 100 7.94 15.41 -3.48
C ASP A 100 7.09 14.25 -2.96
N LEU A 101 7.66 13.34 -2.18
CA LEU A 101 6.92 12.26 -1.52
C LEU A 101 5.91 12.79 -0.50
N VAL A 102 6.30 13.80 0.30
CA VAL A 102 5.40 14.44 1.27
C VAL A 102 4.24 15.14 0.54
N LEU A 103 4.51 15.79 -0.59
CA LEU A 103 3.48 16.39 -1.44
C LEU A 103 2.51 15.34 -2.00
N ALA A 104 3.04 14.18 -2.42
CA ALA A 104 2.24 13.08 -2.95
C ALA A 104 1.27 12.52 -1.90
N HIS A 105 1.77 12.31 -0.67
CA HIS A 105 0.95 11.91 0.49
C HIS A 105 -0.15 12.93 0.76
N ARG A 106 0.19 14.23 0.82
CA ARG A 106 -0.79 15.31 1.03
C ARG A 106 -1.91 15.26 0.00
N ILE A 107 -1.60 15.04 -1.29
CA ILE A 107 -2.62 14.88 -2.32
C ILE A 107 -3.50 13.66 -2.05
N LEU A 108 -2.91 12.49 -1.73
CA LEU A 108 -3.69 11.28 -1.47
C LEU A 108 -4.70 11.49 -0.34
N TYR A 109 -4.26 12.03 0.80
CA TYR A 109 -5.13 12.35 1.93
C TYR A 109 -6.19 13.39 1.56
N GLY A 110 -5.83 14.41 0.78
CA GLY A 110 -6.77 15.40 0.28
C GLY A 110 -7.85 14.79 -0.59
N CYS A 111 -7.49 13.86 -1.48
CA CYS A 111 -8.46 13.16 -2.32
C CYS A 111 -9.42 12.32 -1.47
N VAL A 112 -8.96 11.69 -0.38
CA VAL A 112 -9.85 11.00 0.56
C VAL A 112 -10.78 11.97 1.29
N VAL A 113 -10.28 13.13 1.72
CA VAL A 113 -11.13 14.20 2.28
C VAL A 113 -12.17 14.65 1.27
N CYS A 114 -11.78 14.88 0.01
CA CYS A 114 -12.70 15.21 -1.07
C CYS A 114 -13.78 14.13 -1.23
N ASP A 115 -13.38 12.87 -1.33
CA ASP A 115 -14.32 11.76 -1.52
C ASP A 115 -15.30 11.64 -0.35
N CYS A 116 -14.85 11.79 0.89
CA CYS A 116 -15.72 11.63 2.05
C CYS A 116 -16.63 12.85 2.30
N CYS A 117 -16.17 14.06 1.97
CA CYS A 117 -16.77 15.29 2.48
C CYS A 117 -17.57 16.08 1.44
N VAL A 118 -17.33 15.89 0.13
CA VAL A 118 -17.81 16.78 -0.95
C VAL A 118 -19.31 17.10 -0.90
N ASN A 119 -20.17 16.16 -0.52
CA ASN A 119 -21.63 16.37 -0.46
C ASN A 119 -22.07 17.33 0.66
N HIS A 120 -21.17 17.69 1.57
CA HIS A 120 -21.43 18.58 2.71
C HIS A 120 -20.66 19.90 2.63
N LEU A 121 -19.86 20.09 1.58
CA LEU A 121 -19.08 21.29 1.36
C LEU A 121 -19.82 22.26 0.45
N ASP A 122 -19.58 23.56 0.65
CA ASP A 122 -20.09 24.56 -0.27
C ASP A 122 -19.23 24.66 -1.55
N ALA A 123 -19.75 25.33 -2.57
CA ALA A 123 -19.07 25.48 -3.84
C ALA A 123 -17.73 26.23 -3.74
N SER A 124 -17.58 27.12 -2.74
CA SER A 124 -16.34 27.87 -2.53
C SER A 124 -15.25 26.95 -1.99
N THR A 125 -15.56 26.12 -0.98
CA THR A 125 -14.62 25.12 -0.46
C THR A 125 -14.25 24.09 -1.54
N CYS A 126 -15.22 23.59 -2.31
CA CYS A 126 -14.95 22.68 -3.43
C CYS A 126 -13.99 23.29 -4.46
N ARG A 127 -14.17 24.58 -4.79
CA ARG A 127 -13.26 25.30 -5.69
C ARG A 127 -11.85 25.40 -5.11
N GLN A 128 -11.72 25.77 -3.83
CA GLN A 128 -10.43 25.86 -3.16
C GLN A 128 -9.69 24.51 -3.12
N LEU A 129 -10.40 23.41 -2.88
CA LEU A 129 -9.83 22.06 -2.94
C LEU A 129 -9.30 21.77 -4.35
N ALA A 130 -10.10 22.02 -5.39
CA ALA A 130 -9.70 21.79 -6.78
C ALA A 130 -8.48 22.62 -7.19
N GLU A 131 -8.46 23.92 -6.86
CA GLU A 131 -7.32 24.82 -7.10
C GLU A 131 -6.06 24.32 -6.37
N ARG A 132 -6.21 23.85 -5.13
CA ARG A 132 -5.10 23.32 -4.33
C ARG A 132 -4.55 22.02 -4.92
N PHE A 133 -5.40 21.09 -5.35
CA PHE A 133 -4.96 19.86 -6.00
C PHE A 133 -4.11 20.14 -7.23
N LEU A 134 -4.59 21.01 -8.13
CA LEU A 134 -3.85 21.37 -9.34
C LEU A 134 -2.54 22.09 -9.00
N ALA A 135 -2.57 23.04 -8.06
CA ALA A 135 -1.37 23.77 -7.67
C ALA A 135 -0.26 22.88 -7.07
N ILE A 136 -0.62 21.83 -6.33
CA ILE A 136 0.36 20.85 -5.83
C ILE A 136 0.82 19.93 -6.96
N ALA A 137 -0.10 19.45 -7.79
CA ALA A 137 0.22 18.55 -8.89
C ALA A 137 1.14 19.21 -9.94
N ASP A 138 1.01 20.53 -10.12
CA ASP A 138 1.90 21.34 -10.97
C ASP A 138 3.37 21.29 -10.52
N LEU A 139 3.62 21.09 -9.22
CA LEU A 139 4.99 21.01 -8.68
C LEU A 139 5.74 19.78 -9.19
N PHE A 140 5.05 18.69 -9.54
CA PHE A 140 5.70 17.47 -10.03
C PHE A 140 6.23 17.56 -11.47
N TRP A 141 5.88 18.61 -12.21
CA TRP A 141 6.49 18.88 -13.52
C TRP A 141 7.96 19.29 -13.41
N ALA A 142 8.29 19.97 -12.31
CA ALA A 142 9.64 20.43 -11.99
C ALA A 142 10.04 19.78 -10.65
N PRO A 143 10.44 18.50 -10.67
CA PRO A 143 10.72 17.73 -9.46
C PRO A 143 11.73 18.45 -8.55
N GLY A 144 11.56 18.28 -7.24
CA GLY A 144 12.48 18.82 -6.25
C GLY A 144 13.90 18.25 -6.37
N PRO A 145 14.90 18.88 -5.75
CA PRO A 145 16.31 18.48 -5.87
C PRO A 145 16.60 17.07 -5.32
N ASP A 146 15.77 16.57 -4.41
CA ASP A 146 15.93 15.24 -3.79
C ASP A 146 15.23 14.13 -4.59
N ASN A 147 14.44 14.48 -5.61
CA ASN A 147 13.73 13.51 -6.43
C ASN A 147 14.65 13.02 -7.56
N PRO A 148 15.00 11.72 -7.60
CA PRO A 148 15.88 11.18 -8.65
C PRO A 148 15.26 11.29 -10.05
N HIS A 149 13.93 11.46 -10.15
CA HIS A 149 13.15 11.51 -11.39
C HIS A 149 13.49 10.36 -12.35
N MET A 150 13.74 9.18 -11.78
CA MET A 150 14.04 7.96 -12.53
C MET A 150 12.81 7.07 -12.57
N VAL A 151 12.44 6.60 -13.76
CA VAL A 151 11.22 5.80 -13.96
C VAL A 151 11.23 4.49 -13.16
N GLY A 152 12.40 3.90 -12.93
CA GLY A 152 12.52 2.71 -12.10
C GLY A 152 12.23 2.96 -10.63
N ASN A 153 12.41 4.18 -10.13
CA ASN A 153 12.38 4.43 -8.70
C ASN A 153 10.96 4.65 -8.15
N ASN A 154 10.70 4.20 -6.92
CA ASN A 154 9.40 4.36 -6.25
C ASN A 154 8.86 5.80 -6.26
N TRP A 155 9.71 6.83 -6.20
CA TRP A 155 9.28 8.24 -6.26
C TRP A 155 8.48 8.54 -7.53
N TRP A 156 8.82 7.90 -8.64
CA TRP A 156 8.07 8.06 -9.88
C TRP A 156 6.66 7.52 -9.76
N GLY A 157 6.52 6.30 -9.25
CA GLY A 157 5.23 5.66 -9.03
C GLY A 157 4.35 6.48 -8.10
N VAL A 158 4.92 6.97 -6.99
CA VAL A 158 4.21 7.72 -5.96
C VAL A 158 3.78 9.10 -6.45
N THR A 159 4.71 9.92 -6.95
CA THR A 159 4.43 11.32 -7.32
C THR A 159 3.48 11.45 -8.51
N HIS A 160 3.66 10.63 -9.56
CA HIS A 160 2.80 10.69 -10.73
C HIS A 160 1.42 10.06 -10.48
N SER A 161 1.31 9.06 -9.61
CA SER A 161 0.00 8.54 -9.18
C SER A 161 -0.75 9.59 -8.37
N ALA A 162 -0.07 10.32 -7.48
CA ALA A 162 -0.67 11.44 -6.77
C ALA A 162 -1.11 12.56 -7.73
N ALA A 163 -0.27 12.96 -8.69
CA ALA A 163 -0.64 13.97 -9.69
C ALA A 163 -1.89 13.55 -10.49
N LEU A 164 -2.00 12.26 -10.81
CA LEU A 164 -3.17 11.71 -11.48
C LEU A 164 -4.43 11.78 -10.59
N CYS A 165 -4.32 11.37 -9.32
CA CYS A 165 -5.41 11.50 -8.34
C CYS A 165 -5.86 12.97 -8.21
N ALA A 166 -4.92 13.91 -8.09
CA ALA A 166 -5.21 15.34 -8.01
C ALA A 166 -5.97 15.86 -9.24
N GLY A 167 -5.53 15.50 -10.45
CA GLY A 167 -6.21 15.91 -11.69
C GLY A 167 -7.63 15.37 -11.79
N ILE A 168 -7.85 14.11 -11.39
CA ILE A 168 -9.19 13.49 -11.39
C ILE A 168 -10.06 14.14 -10.31
N ALA A 169 -9.51 14.38 -9.11
CA ALA A 169 -10.20 15.05 -8.02
C ALA A 169 -10.64 16.47 -8.41
N ALA A 170 -9.73 17.29 -8.95
CA ALA A 170 -10.07 18.62 -9.45
C ALA A 170 -11.14 18.57 -10.55
N SER A 171 -11.03 17.62 -11.49
CA SER A 171 -12.02 17.43 -12.56
C SER A 171 -13.40 17.06 -12.02
N SER A 172 -13.47 16.22 -10.98
CA SER A 172 -14.72 15.86 -10.30
C SER A 172 -15.40 17.05 -9.61
N LEU A 173 -14.61 18.08 -9.27
CA LEU A 173 -15.04 19.35 -8.67
C LEU A 173 -15.27 20.45 -9.72
N GLY A 174 -15.21 20.12 -11.01
CA GLY A 174 -15.49 21.03 -12.13
C GLY A 174 -14.29 21.82 -12.65
N MET A 175 -13.06 21.51 -12.22
CA MET A 175 -11.84 22.11 -12.75
C MET A 175 -11.02 21.10 -13.56
N HIS A 176 -11.04 21.25 -14.87
CA HIS A 176 -10.38 20.33 -15.79
C HIS A 176 -8.98 20.81 -16.18
N ASN A 177 -8.00 19.91 -16.13
CA ASN A 177 -6.67 20.08 -16.71
C ASN A 177 -6.28 18.80 -17.47
N GLU A 178 -6.67 18.74 -18.74
CA GLU A 178 -6.47 17.55 -19.59
C GLU A 178 -4.99 17.25 -19.83
N GLU A 179 -4.14 18.26 -19.89
CA GLU A 179 -2.70 18.09 -20.07
C GLU A 179 -2.06 17.40 -18.86
N GLN A 180 -2.36 17.89 -17.64
CA GLN A 180 -1.94 17.26 -16.38
C GLN A 180 -2.36 15.79 -16.32
N LEU A 181 -3.63 15.52 -16.63
CA LEU A 181 -4.19 14.17 -16.62
C LEU A 181 -3.51 13.25 -17.62
N ALA A 182 -3.33 13.71 -18.86
CA ALA A 182 -2.67 12.95 -19.91
C ALA A 182 -1.22 12.63 -19.56
N TRP A 183 -0.49 13.63 -19.05
CA TRP A 183 0.89 13.50 -18.59
C TRP A 183 1.02 12.48 -17.45
N ALA A 184 0.29 12.67 -16.35
CA ALA A 184 0.35 11.81 -15.17
C ALA A 184 -0.04 10.37 -15.50
N ARG A 185 -1.11 10.18 -16.30
CA ARG A 185 -1.55 8.87 -16.79
C ARG A 185 -0.46 8.18 -17.61
N GLY A 186 0.19 8.89 -18.53
CA GLY A 186 1.28 8.33 -19.33
C GLY A 186 2.44 7.83 -18.45
N ARG A 187 2.84 8.63 -17.45
CA ARG A 187 3.92 8.32 -16.52
C ARG A 187 3.62 7.10 -15.64
N VAL A 188 2.40 7.02 -15.10
CA VAL A 188 1.91 5.86 -14.33
C VAL A 188 1.92 4.60 -15.20
N LYS A 189 1.47 4.68 -16.45
CA LYS A 189 1.46 3.52 -17.37
C LYS A 189 2.84 2.98 -17.66
N VAL A 190 3.85 3.85 -17.81
CA VAL A 190 5.23 3.42 -17.99
C VAL A 190 5.73 2.72 -16.73
N PHE A 191 5.47 3.29 -15.55
CA PHE A 191 5.90 2.75 -14.27
C PHE A 191 5.39 1.33 -13.99
N LEU A 192 4.16 1.01 -14.42
CA LEU A 192 3.56 -0.31 -14.24
C LEU A 192 4.35 -1.47 -14.86
N ASN A 193 5.27 -1.19 -15.78
CA ASN A 193 6.18 -2.19 -16.36
C ASN A 193 7.28 -2.64 -15.38
N HIS A 194 7.36 -2.05 -14.19
CA HIS A 194 8.34 -2.42 -13.17
C HIS A 194 7.86 -3.51 -12.21
N PHE A 195 6.62 -3.96 -12.34
CA PHE A 195 6.09 -5.13 -11.66
C PHE A 195 6.29 -6.38 -12.53
N GLY A 196 6.62 -7.50 -11.89
CA GLY A 196 6.80 -8.78 -12.57
C GLY A 196 5.53 -9.60 -12.66
N ASP A 197 5.60 -10.81 -13.24
CA ASP A 197 4.43 -11.65 -13.51
C ASP A 197 3.74 -12.17 -12.23
N GLY A 198 4.45 -12.21 -11.11
CA GLY A 198 3.89 -12.53 -9.79
C GLY A 198 3.30 -11.32 -9.06
N GLY A 199 3.36 -10.13 -9.67
CA GLY A 199 2.91 -8.88 -9.07
C GLY A 199 3.94 -8.22 -8.17
N LEU A 200 5.19 -8.72 -8.11
CA LEU A 200 6.23 -8.20 -7.22
C LEU A 200 7.04 -7.09 -7.89
N TYR A 201 7.58 -6.18 -7.07
CA TYR A 201 8.35 -5.00 -7.50
C TYR A 201 9.86 -5.16 -7.24
N HIS A 202 10.67 -4.61 -8.15
CA HIS A 202 12.13 -4.80 -8.15
C HIS A 202 12.87 -4.15 -6.96
N GLU A 203 12.31 -3.10 -6.35
CA GLU A 203 12.92 -2.47 -5.15
C GLU A 203 12.62 -3.27 -3.86
N GLY A 204 11.93 -4.41 -3.96
CA GLY A 204 11.61 -5.28 -2.83
C GLY A 204 10.28 -4.94 -2.16
N LEU A 205 9.89 -5.79 -1.21
CA LEU A 205 8.53 -5.80 -0.66
C LEU A 205 8.19 -4.50 0.11
N GLY A 206 9.12 -3.93 0.87
CA GLY A 206 8.87 -2.67 1.59
C GLY A 206 8.52 -1.51 0.63
N TYR A 207 9.35 -1.28 -0.38
CA TYR A 207 9.11 -0.24 -1.38
C TYR A 207 7.96 -0.55 -2.34
N GLU A 208 7.67 -1.83 -2.56
CA GLU A 208 6.44 -2.26 -3.25
C GLU A 208 5.21 -1.72 -2.52
N CYS A 209 5.13 -1.96 -1.21
CA CYS A 209 3.97 -1.58 -0.41
C CYS A 209 3.78 -0.07 -0.36
N TYR A 210 4.88 0.64 -0.19
CA TYR A 210 4.89 2.10 -0.23
C TYR A 210 4.39 2.63 -1.58
N THR A 211 4.88 2.09 -2.68
CA THR A 211 4.49 2.51 -4.03
C THR A 211 3.02 2.19 -4.33
N LEU A 212 2.57 0.98 -3.98
CA LEU A 212 1.20 0.52 -4.17
C LEU A 212 0.18 1.36 -3.40
N SER A 213 0.56 1.93 -2.25
CA SER A 213 -0.32 2.81 -1.46
C SER A 213 -0.81 4.05 -2.23
N HIS A 214 -0.07 4.48 -3.26
CA HIS A 214 -0.46 5.60 -4.13
C HIS A 214 -0.92 5.13 -5.51
N LEU A 215 -0.24 4.12 -6.05
CA LEU A 215 -0.51 3.60 -7.38
C LEU A 215 -1.91 2.98 -7.49
N LEU A 216 -2.32 2.17 -6.52
CA LEU A 216 -3.60 1.47 -6.59
C LEU A 216 -4.81 2.41 -6.51
N PRO A 217 -4.85 3.40 -5.60
CA PRO A 217 -5.89 4.43 -5.63
C PRO A 217 -6.01 5.11 -6.99
N ALA A 218 -4.89 5.48 -7.63
CA ALA A 218 -4.90 6.13 -8.94
C ALA A 218 -5.44 5.21 -10.06
N LEU A 219 -5.08 3.93 -10.06
CA LEU A 219 -5.59 2.96 -11.03
C LEU A 219 -7.09 2.74 -10.88
N LEU A 220 -7.60 2.69 -9.65
CA LEU A 220 -9.04 2.54 -9.39
C LEU A 220 -9.83 3.77 -9.84
N LEU A 221 -9.27 4.98 -9.73
CA LEU A 221 -9.86 6.19 -10.33
C LEU A 221 -9.85 6.14 -11.86
N LEU A 222 -8.74 5.74 -12.48
CA LEU A 222 -8.68 5.59 -13.94
C LEU A 222 -9.73 4.59 -14.46
N ARG A 223 -9.92 3.47 -13.76
CA ARG A 223 -10.94 2.48 -14.09
C ARG A 223 -12.34 3.08 -14.06
N ARG A 224 -12.65 3.89 -13.04
CA ARG A 224 -13.97 4.52 -12.86
C ARG A 224 -14.24 5.68 -13.83
N PHE A 225 -13.31 6.62 -13.95
CA PHE A 225 -13.56 7.88 -14.67
C PHE A 225 -13.14 7.87 -16.14
N HIS A 226 -12.19 7.00 -16.51
CA HIS A 226 -11.63 6.97 -17.86
C HIS A 226 -11.81 5.63 -18.57
N ASN A 227 -12.58 4.70 -17.99
CA ASN A 227 -12.77 3.34 -18.50
C ASN A 227 -11.45 2.64 -18.84
N ASP A 228 -10.36 2.98 -18.13
CA ASP A 228 -9.08 2.34 -18.37
C ASP A 228 -9.13 0.91 -17.84
N ARG A 229 -8.72 -0.01 -18.69
CA ARG A 229 -8.81 -1.44 -18.42
C ARG A 229 -7.60 -1.86 -17.62
N THR A 230 -7.75 -1.93 -16.30
CA THR A 230 -6.75 -2.48 -15.37
C THR A 230 -6.34 -3.90 -15.75
N GLU A 231 -7.14 -4.60 -16.55
CA GLU A 231 -6.81 -5.90 -17.17
C GLU A 231 -5.55 -5.86 -18.03
N ARG A 232 -5.08 -4.66 -18.44
CA ARG A 232 -3.79 -4.48 -19.13
C ARG A 232 -2.57 -4.70 -18.24
N TYR A 233 -2.77 -4.72 -16.92
CA TYR A 233 -1.72 -4.95 -15.93
C TYR A 233 -2.09 -6.16 -15.06
N PRO A 234 -2.25 -7.34 -15.66
CA PRO A 234 -2.77 -8.53 -14.98
C PRO A 234 -1.89 -8.95 -13.80
N GLN A 235 -0.61 -8.56 -13.78
CA GLN A 235 0.31 -8.87 -12.71
C GLN A 235 -0.12 -8.34 -11.34
N LEU A 236 -0.74 -7.15 -11.29
CA LEU A 236 -1.14 -6.55 -10.01
C LEU A 236 -2.26 -7.34 -9.32
N ARG A 237 -2.98 -8.20 -10.05
CA ARG A 237 -4.01 -9.09 -9.49
C ARG A 237 -3.42 -10.15 -8.56
N TYR A 238 -2.12 -10.41 -8.66
CA TYR A 238 -1.42 -11.42 -7.86
C TYR A 238 -0.61 -10.82 -6.70
N ALA A 239 -0.39 -9.50 -6.68
CA ALA A 239 0.42 -8.82 -5.68
C ALA A 239 -0.09 -9.05 -4.25
N ALA A 240 -1.41 -8.99 -4.03
CA ALA A 240 -2.01 -9.26 -2.72
C ALA A 240 -1.64 -10.64 -2.16
N HIS A 241 -1.72 -11.65 -3.04
CA HIS A 241 -1.39 -13.03 -2.71
C HIS A 241 0.11 -13.18 -2.44
N ALA A 242 0.96 -12.63 -3.30
CA ALA A 242 2.41 -12.72 -3.15
C ALA A 242 2.91 -12.05 -1.86
N LEU A 243 2.42 -10.83 -1.57
CA LEU A 243 2.75 -10.10 -0.34
C LEU A 243 2.28 -10.87 0.90
N LEU A 244 1.01 -11.30 0.95
CA LEU A 244 0.52 -12.10 2.07
C LEU A 244 1.25 -13.44 2.21
N LEU A 245 1.68 -14.05 1.10
CA LEU A 245 2.42 -15.31 1.10
C LEU A 245 3.80 -15.14 1.74
N ALA A 246 4.41 -13.97 1.62
CA ALA A 246 5.62 -13.58 2.32
C ALA A 246 5.39 -13.12 3.77
N SER A 247 4.14 -13.02 4.26
CA SER A 247 3.81 -12.47 5.58
C SER A 247 3.28 -13.48 6.60
N ASN A 248 3.65 -13.37 7.87
CA ASN A 248 3.24 -14.26 8.96
C ASN A 248 2.46 -13.47 10.04
N PRO A 249 1.30 -13.96 10.55
CA PRO A 249 0.50 -13.28 11.59
C PRO A 249 1.07 -13.45 13.01
N ARG A 250 2.39 -13.28 13.15
CA ARG A 250 3.10 -13.23 14.44
C ARG A 250 3.45 -11.80 14.79
N GLN A 251 3.83 -11.55 16.04
CA GLN A 251 4.44 -10.26 16.39
C GLN A 251 5.79 -10.12 15.70
N GLU A 252 6.06 -8.91 15.17
CA GLU A 252 7.39 -8.58 14.67
C GLU A 252 8.39 -8.62 15.83
N VAL A 253 9.60 -9.11 15.54
CA VAL A 253 10.73 -8.97 16.46
C VAL A 253 11.44 -7.67 16.08
N ILE A 254 11.05 -6.58 16.73
CA ILE A 254 11.77 -5.30 16.61
C ILE A 254 12.75 -5.13 17.77
N ASP A 255 13.89 -4.48 17.49
CA ASP A 255 14.90 -4.15 18.50
C ASP A 255 14.35 -3.25 19.61
N ASP A 256 13.27 -2.49 19.32
CA ASP A 256 12.55 -1.64 20.27
C ASP A 256 11.30 -2.36 20.82
N ALA A 257 11.44 -3.05 21.96
CA ALA A 257 10.36 -3.82 22.59
C ALA A 257 9.10 -2.99 23.00
N THR A 258 9.07 -1.68 22.78
CA THR A 258 7.95 -0.81 23.16
C THR A 258 6.80 -0.78 22.14
N ARG A 259 7.04 -1.16 20.87
CA ARG A 259 5.99 -1.17 19.83
C ARG A 259 5.62 -2.59 19.39
N LEU A 260 4.47 -3.07 19.87
CA LEU A 260 3.91 -4.35 19.38
C LEU A 260 3.17 -4.11 18.08
N GLU A 261 3.89 -4.15 16.94
CA GLU A 261 3.31 -4.21 15.60
C GLU A 261 2.94 -5.66 15.24
N GLY A 262 1.83 -5.81 14.54
CA GLY A 262 1.25 -7.11 14.21
C GLY A 262 1.62 -7.55 12.80
N GLY A 263 2.33 -8.66 12.70
CA GLY A 263 2.74 -9.25 11.44
C GLY A 263 4.23 -9.13 11.19
N ALA A 264 4.80 -10.17 10.61
CA ALA A 264 6.14 -10.17 10.06
C ALA A 264 6.11 -10.47 8.56
N MET A 265 7.16 -10.10 7.84
CA MET A 265 7.30 -10.32 6.41
C MET A 265 8.74 -10.70 6.08
N LEU A 266 8.92 -11.60 5.10
CA LEU A 266 10.24 -11.86 4.54
C LEU A 266 10.79 -10.58 3.91
N SER A 267 12.05 -10.25 4.17
CA SER A 267 12.66 -9.03 3.66
C SER A 267 13.82 -9.29 2.71
N TRP A 268 13.79 -8.56 1.60
CA TRP A 268 14.86 -8.38 0.63
C TRP A 268 14.93 -6.91 0.26
N ASN A 269 16.07 -6.51 -0.30
CA ASN A 269 16.40 -5.14 -0.61
C ASN A 269 16.28 -4.26 0.66
N ASP A 270 16.15 -2.95 0.49
CA ASP A 270 16.07 -2.00 1.58
C ASP A 270 14.70 -2.02 2.28
N SER A 271 14.37 -3.12 2.95
CA SER A 271 13.08 -3.35 3.61
C SER A 271 13.25 -3.82 5.06
N GLY A 272 12.34 -3.37 5.93
CA GLY A 272 12.17 -3.92 7.28
C GLY A 272 11.54 -5.32 7.27
N LEU A 273 11.50 -5.97 8.44
CA LEU A 273 10.84 -7.26 8.66
C LEU A 273 9.35 -7.12 9.02
N GLY A 274 8.89 -5.90 9.27
CA GLY A 274 7.51 -5.61 9.63
C GLY A 274 6.54 -5.83 8.49
N PHE A 275 5.32 -6.22 8.86
CA PHE A 275 4.22 -6.25 7.93
C PHE A 275 3.85 -4.82 7.49
N PRO A 276 3.58 -4.57 6.21
CA PRO A 276 3.21 -3.24 5.74
C PRO A 276 1.80 -2.87 6.21
N HIS A 277 1.72 -1.99 7.20
CA HIS A 277 0.46 -1.46 7.74
C HIS A 277 -0.14 -0.33 6.88
N SER A 278 -0.15 -0.48 5.55
CA SER A 278 -0.52 0.58 4.60
C SER A 278 -1.89 0.38 3.93
N GLY A 279 -2.43 1.47 3.36
CA GLY A 279 -3.75 1.52 2.73
C GLY A 279 -3.88 0.86 1.36
N MET A 280 -2.89 0.08 0.95
CA MET A 280 -2.94 -0.66 -0.31
C MET A 280 -3.85 -1.90 -0.26
N TRP A 281 -4.14 -2.44 0.93
CA TRP A 281 -4.69 -3.79 1.08
C TRP A 281 -6.12 -3.93 0.51
N GLY A 282 -7.03 -3.02 0.81
CA GLY A 282 -8.37 -2.99 0.23
C GLY A 282 -8.33 -2.93 -1.31
N PRO A 283 -7.63 -1.94 -1.90
CA PRO A 283 -7.42 -1.86 -3.33
C PRO A 283 -6.82 -3.13 -3.96
N LEU A 284 -5.86 -3.76 -3.30
CA LEU A 284 -5.28 -5.04 -3.71
C LEU A 284 -6.31 -6.17 -3.73
N MET A 285 -7.13 -6.29 -2.69
CA MET A 285 -8.22 -7.27 -2.63
C MET A 285 -9.24 -7.04 -3.75
N GLU A 286 -9.60 -5.79 -4.03
CA GLU A 286 -10.52 -5.44 -5.11
C GLU A 286 -9.96 -5.77 -6.51
N LEU A 287 -8.65 -5.74 -6.72
CA LEU A 287 -8.04 -6.12 -8.00
C LEU A 287 -7.80 -7.63 -8.13
N SER A 288 -7.79 -8.36 -7.01
CA SER A 288 -7.52 -9.79 -6.97
C SER A 288 -8.64 -10.62 -7.62
N PRO A 289 -8.34 -11.87 -8.06
CA PRO A 289 -9.37 -12.83 -8.49
C PRO A 289 -10.50 -12.94 -7.47
N GLU A 290 -11.74 -12.97 -7.96
CA GLU A 290 -12.94 -12.91 -7.11
C GLU A 290 -12.96 -14.05 -6.10
N GLU A 291 -12.56 -15.24 -6.54
CA GLU A 291 -12.44 -16.46 -5.74
C GLU A 291 -11.40 -16.39 -4.61
N TRP A 292 -10.48 -15.40 -4.63
CA TRP A 292 -9.44 -15.24 -3.62
C TRP A 292 -9.79 -14.21 -2.55
N ARG A 293 -10.67 -13.26 -2.85
CA ARG A 293 -10.86 -12.05 -2.03
C ARG A 293 -11.25 -12.35 -0.58
N GLY A 294 -12.16 -13.30 -0.37
CA GLY A 294 -12.54 -13.75 0.98
C GLY A 294 -11.37 -14.32 1.78
N SER A 295 -10.54 -15.11 1.12
CA SER A 295 -9.34 -15.70 1.72
C SER A 295 -8.24 -14.66 1.99
N LEU A 296 -8.04 -13.70 1.08
CA LEU A 296 -7.12 -12.56 1.28
C LEU A 296 -7.57 -11.72 2.49
N ALA A 297 -8.87 -11.43 2.59
CA ALA A 297 -9.44 -10.68 3.72
C ALA A 297 -9.27 -11.40 5.06
N LEU A 298 -9.41 -12.73 5.08
CA LEU A 298 -9.16 -13.52 6.30
C LEU A 298 -7.69 -13.47 6.71
N CYS A 299 -6.75 -13.60 5.76
CA CYS A 299 -5.32 -13.46 6.04
C CYS A 299 -4.96 -12.06 6.55
N PHE A 300 -5.48 -11.01 5.91
CA PHE A 300 -5.35 -9.63 6.36
C PHE A 300 -5.89 -9.44 7.78
N ASP A 301 -7.09 -9.96 8.06
CA ASP A 301 -7.73 -9.82 9.38
C ASP A 301 -6.93 -10.49 10.49
N ARG A 302 -6.28 -11.62 10.21
CA ARG A 302 -5.41 -12.33 11.17
C ARG A 302 -4.14 -11.56 11.50
N ILE A 303 -3.62 -10.77 10.55
CA ILE A 303 -2.40 -9.99 10.75
C ILE A 303 -2.75 -8.66 11.42
N CYS A 304 -3.50 -7.80 10.73
CA CYS A 304 -3.71 -6.42 11.18
C CYS A 304 -5.17 -5.95 11.24
N GLY A 305 -6.12 -6.75 10.75
CA GLY A 305 -7.55 -6.44 10.88
C GLY A 305 -8.18 -6.94 12.18
N TRP A 306 -9.43 -7.40 12.10
CA TRP A 306 -10.28 -7.64 13.28
C TRP A 306 -9.76 -8.75 14.22
N LEU A 307 -9.05 -9.74 13.67
CA LEU A 307 -8.55 -10.90 14.43
C LEU A 307 -7.11 -10.70 14.95
N GLY A 308 -6.38 -9.73 14.38
CA GLY A 308 -4.98 -9.43 14.69
C GLY A 308 -4.80 -8.20 15.58
N CYS A 309 -3.84 -7.34 15.25
CA CYS A 309 -3.51 -6.16 16.07
C CYS A 309 -4.50 -4.99 15.97
N LYS A 310 -5.53 -5.09 15.10
CA LYS A 310 -6.62 -4.11 14.94
C LYS A 310 -6.17 -2.70 14.56
N ASP A 311 -5.09 -2.57 13.78
CA ASP A 311 -4.73 -1.30 13.17
C ASP A 311 -5.36 -1.07 11.79
N PHE A 312 -5.92 -2.13 11.19
CA PHE A 312 -6.60 -2.10 9.91
C PHE A 312 -5.78 -1.43 8.79
N GLY A 313 -4.46 -1.57 8.82
CA GLY A 313 -3.53 -0.99 7.85
C GLY A 313 -3.63 0.52 7.74
N HIS A 314 -3.82 1.25 8.85
CA HIS A 314 -4.15 2.68 8.89
C HIS A 314 -3.27 3.61 8.02
N GLN A 315 -1.98 3.32 7.85
CA GLN A 315 -1.04 4.23 7.15
C GLN A 315 -1.45 4.46 5.70
N GLY A 316 -1.16 5.62 5.12
CA GLY A 316 -1.49 5.90 3.72
C GLY A 316 -3.00 5.84 3.44
N ALA A 317 -3.80 6.34 4.39
CA ALA A 317 -5.27 6.35 4.36
C ALA A 317 -5.94 4.97 4.34
N GLY A 318 -5.30 3.95 4.93
CA GLY A 318 -5.82 2.60 4.86
C GLY A 318 -7.12 2.36 5.60
N CYS A 319 -7.43 3.10 6.67
CA CYS A 319 -8.76 3.05 7.28
C CYS A 319 -9.86 3.34 6.26
N PHE A 320 -9.66 4.31 5.36
CA PHE A 320 -10.62 4.62 4.30
C PHE A 320 -10.65 3.54 3.23
N PHE A 321 -9.50 3.16 2.69
CA PHE A 321 -9.44 2.22 1.57
C PHE A 321 -9.85 0.80 1.96
N ASN A 322 -9.48 0.33 3.15
CA ASN A 322 -9.96 -0.93 3.70
C ASN A 322 -11.45 -0.85 4.04
N LEU A 323 -11.97 0.30 4.46
CA LEU A 323 -13.42 0.45 4.64
C LEU A 323 -14.18 0.25 3.32
N ILE A 324 -13.79 0.90 2.21
CA ILE A 324 -14.59 0.90 0.98
C ILE A 324 -14.33 -0.27 0.02
N TYR A 325 -13.18 -0.94 0.13
CA TYR A 325 -12.76 -2.04 -0.76
C TYR A 325 -12.66 -3.41 -0.07
N TYR A 326 -12.96 -3.50 1.23
CA TYR A 326 -13.01 -4.80 1.90
C TYR A 326 -14.15 -5.67 1.33
N PRO A 327 -13.91 -6.96 1.06
CA PRO A 327 -14.88 -7.83 0.37
C PRO A 327 -15.93 -8.38 1.33
N TYR A 328 -16.82 -7.53 1.85
CA TYR A 328 -17.80 -7.87 2.88
C TYR A 328 -18.71 -9.06 2.53
N ARG A 329 -19.06 -9.26 1.25
CA ARG A 329 -19.95 -10.35 0.79
C ARG A 329 -19.28 -11.72 0.71
N GLN A 330 -17.95 -11.76 0.63
CA GLN A 330 -17.20 -12.96 0.24
C GLN A 330 -16.48 -13.61 1.41
N ARG A 331 -16.88 -13.31 2.65
CA ARG A 331 -16.31 -13.98 3.80
C ARG A 331 -16.79 -15.44 3.79
N ASP A 332 -15.92 -16.32 3.30
CA ASP A 332 -16.13 -17.76 3.39
C ASP A 332 -16.44 -18.10 4.86
N GLU A 333 -17.61 -18.67 5.14
CA GLU A 333 -18.01 -19.14 6.48
C GLU A 333 -17.19 -20.35 6.96
N VAL A 334 -16.08 -20.67 6.29
CA VAL A 334 -15.25 -21.84 6.56
C VAL A 334 -13.82 -21.36 6.73
N ASN A 335 -13.22 -21.66 7.88
CA ASN A 335 -11.84 -21.31 8.29
C ASN A 335 -10.70 -21.76 7.33
N ALA A 336 -11.03 -22.24 6.13
CA ALA A 336 -10.09 -22.73 5.14
C ALA A 336 -9.79 -21.65 4.09
N VAL A 337 -8.59 -21.05 4.20
CA VAL A 337 -8.02 -20.16 3.18
C VAL A 337 -7.77 -20.96 1.89
N LYS A 338 -8.30 -20.49 0.76
CA LYS A 338 -8.21 -21.12 -0.58
C LYS A 338 -7.18 -20.44 -1.48
N LEU A 339 -6.10 -19.92 -0.90
CA LEU A 339 -5.03 -19.28 -1.65
C LEU A 339 -3.99 -20.31 -2.08
N PRO A 340 -3.36 -20.13 -3.26
CA PRO A 340 -2.21 -20.94 -3.63
C PRO A 340 -1.12 -20.87 -2.56
N LEU A 341 -0.40 -21.98 -2.40
CA LEU A 341 0.67 -22.10 -1.41
C LEU A 341 2.04 -21.67 -1.96
N SER A 342 2.07 -21.21 -3.21
CA SER A 342 3.30 -20.76 -3.87
C SER A 342 3.02 -19.60 -4.82
N ALA A 343 3.98 -18.69 -4.92
CA ALA A 343 4.00 -17.64 -5.93
C ALA A 343 5.40 -17.56 -6.53
N ARG A 344 5.47 -17.20 -7.80
CA ARG A 344 6.73 -16.94 -8.50
C ARG A 344 6.60 -15.65 -9.27
N ASP A 345 7.65 -14.86 -9.21
CA ASP A 345 7.85 -13.71 -10.08
C ASP A 345 9.16 -13.89 -10.85
N ARG A 346 9.06 -14.27 -12.12
CA ARG A 346 10.22 -14.55 -12.98
C ARG A 346 10.95 -13.29 -13.39
N ARG A 347 10.24 -12.17 -13.53
CA ARG A 347 10.85 -10.90 -13.92
C ARG A 347 11.73 -10.37 -12.80
N GLN A 348 11.26 -10.43 -11.57
CA GLN A 348 12.03 -9.97 -10.42
C GLN A 348 12.96 -11.05 -9.85
N GLY A 349 12.66 -12.33 -10.09
CA GLY A 349 13.46 -13.45 -9.62
C GLY A 349 13.07 -13.90 -8.22
N TYR A 350 11.80 -13.81 -7.84
CA TYR A 350 11.29 -14.31 -6.55
C TYR A 350 10.60 -15.67 -6.71
N VAL A 351 10.79 -16.53 -5.72
CA VAL A 351 9.95 -17.70 -5.46
C VAL A 351 9.57 -17.72 -3.99
N LEU A 352 8.27 -17.84 -3.72
CA LEU A 352 7.70 -17.86 -2.39
C LEU A 352 6.91 -19.16 -2.21
N HIS A 353 7.09 -19.81 -1.07
CA HIS A 353 6.36 -21.01 -0.68
C HIS A 353 5.88 -20.91 0.77
N ARG A 354 4.66 -21.39 1.01
CA ARG A 354 4.10 -21.57 2.36
C ARG A 354 3.58 -22.99 2.55
N ASN A 355 3.75 -23.62 3.69
CA ASN A 355 3.23 -24.98 3.90
C ASN A 355 1.70 -25.05 3.97
N ARG A 356 1.04 -24.10 4.66
CA ARG A 356 -0.42 -23.99 4.84
C ARG A 356 -0.80 -22.55 5.23
N TRP A 357 -2.08 -22.19 5.24
CA TRP A 357 -2.56 -20.85 5.63
C TRP A 357 -3.35 -20.89 6.96
N LEU A 358 -2.69 -21.31 8.04
CA LEU A 358 -3.36 -21.56 9.31
C LEU A 358 -3.13 -20.42 10.30
N ASP A 359 -1.88 -20.21 10.71
CA ASP A 359 -1.54 -19.32 11.81
C ASP A 359 -0.04 -18.92 11.79
N ALA A 360 0.44 -18.40 12.92
CA ALA A 360 1.80 -17.93 13.09
C ALA A 360 2.88 -19.04 12.98
N ASN A 361 2.48 -20.32 13.09
CA ASN A 361 3.35 -21.49 12.95
C ASN A 361 3.41 -22.00 11.50
N ASP A 362 2.96 -21.21 10.53
CA ASP A 362 3.15 -21.53 9.12
C ASP A 362 4.63 -21.37 8.75
N ALA A 363 5.14 -22.34 7.97
CA ALA A 363 6.48 -22.30 7.42
C ALA A 363 6.43 -21.55 6.08
N ILE A 364 7.28 -20.54 5.94
CA ILE A 364 7.35 -19.67 4.77
C ILE A 364 8.80 -19.63 4.29
N LEU A 365 9.03 -20.15 3.09
CA LEU A 365 10.32 -20.11 2.40
C LEU A 365 10.25 -19.07 1.28
N GLY A 366 11.29 -18.25 1.25
CA GLY A 366 11.52 -17.27 0.21
C GLY A 366 12.85 -17.48 -0.48
N VAL A 367 12.89 -17.30 -1.78
CA VAL A 367 14.10 -17.39 -2.60
C VAL A 367 14.15 -16.19 -3.53
N TYR A 368 15.33 -15.55 -3.66
CA TYR A 368 15.51 -14.38 -4.49
C TYR A 368 16.78 -14.47 -5.33
N ALA A 369 16.63 -14.60 -6.64
CA ALA A 369 17.73 -14.64 -7.61
C ALA A 369 18.08 -13.26 -8.18
N ARG A 370 17.22 -12.25 -8.00
CA ARG A 370 17.31 -10.91 -8.63
C ARG A 370 17.51 -10.99 -10.15
N THR A 371 16.40 -11.11 -10.88
CA THR A 371 16.44 -11.21 -12.34
C THR A 371 16.50 -9.87 -13.08
N THR A 372 16.08 -8.79 -12.42
CA THR A 372 16.30 -7.44 -12.95
C THR A 372 16.84 -6.53 -11.87
N HIS A 373 17.65 -5.56 -12.29
CA HIS A 373 18.07 -4.45 -11.43
C HIS A 373 18.12 -3.18 -12.27
N ILE A 374 17.15 -2.28 -12.04
CA ILE A 374 16.96 -1.06 -12.83
C ILE A 374 17.17 0.21 -11.99
N GLY A 375 17.76 0.07 -10.80
CA GLY A 375 18.03 1.15 -9.85
C GLY A 375 17.16 1.06 -8.59
N GLY A 376 17.42 1.98 -7.66
CA GLY A 376 16.71 2.11 -6.39
C GLY A 376 17.03 1.00 -5.38
N HIS A 377 16.99 1.34 -4.08
CA HIS A 377 16.86 0.51 -2.87
C HIS A 377 17.37 -0.96 -2.85
N SER A 378 18.32 -1.35 -3.68
CA SER A 378 18.82 -2.71 -3.82
C SER A 378 19.96 -3.02 -2.86
N GLN A 379 20.05 -4.27 -2.40
CA GLN A 379 21.13 -4.74 -1.51
C GLN A 379 22.01 -5.80 -2.20
N ASP A 380 22.93 -6.47 -1.51
CA ASP A 380 23.72 -7.60 -2.04
C ASP A 380 23.05 -8.94 -1.71
N ASP A 381 21.79 -9.13 -2.13
CA ASP A 381 20.94 -10.26 -1.71
C ASP A 381 20.49 -11.17 -2.86
N ALA A 382 21.11 -11.03 -4.03
CA ALA A 382 20.93 -11.97 -5.14
C ALA A 382 21.45 -13.36 -4.75
N GLY A 383 20.65 -14.39 -5.00
CA GLY A 383 20.94 -15.77 -4.60
C GLY A 383 20.69 -16.08 -3.13
N SER A 384 19.93 -15.24 -2.44
CA SER A 384 19.59 -15.45 -1.03
C SER A 384 18.33 -16.28 -0.82
N ILE A 385 18.22 -16.85 0.38
CA ILE A 385 16.99 -17.45 0.89
C ILE A 385 16.57 -16.79 2.21
N ARG A 386 15.27 -16.89 2.52
CA ARG A 386 14.67 -16.46 3.79
C ARG A 386 13.73 -17.55 4.29
N LEU A 387 13.69 -17.77 5.60
CA LEU A 387 12.85 -18.80 6.21
C LEU A 387 12.22 -18.28 7.51
N MET A 388 10.89 -18.28 7.54
CA MET A 388 10.10 -18.17 8.77
C MET A 388 9.45 -19.53 9.06
N ASP A 389 9.50 -20.00 10.31
CA ASP A 389 8.78 -21.18 10.76
C ASP A 389 8.61 -21.16 12.28
N GLN A 390 7.52 -21.75 12.79
CA GLN A 390 7.23 -21.84 14.24
C GLN A 390 7.33 -20.49 14.97
N GLN A 391 6.80 -19.42 14.36
CA GLN A 391 6.85 -18.05 14.88
C GLN A 391 8.26 -17.43 15.01
N HIS A 392 9.26 -18.03 14.37
CA HIS A 392 10.65 -17.55 14.40
C HIS A 392 11.17 -17.28 12.98
N ASP A 393 12.08 -16.32 12.89
CA ASP A 393 12.92 -16.17 11.70
C ASP A 393 14.15 -17.06 11.83
N TRP A 394 14.27 -18.07 10.97
CA TRP A 394 15.41 -19.00 10.95
C TRP A 394 16.52 -18.51 10.03
N ILE A 395 16.16 -17.89 8.91
CA ILE A 395 17.10 -17.32 7.95
C ILE A 395 16.60 -15.93 7.56
N ILE A 396 17.34 -14.89 7.96
CA ILE A 396 17.00 -13.48 7.74
C ILE A 396 18.00 -12.77 6.82
N GLY A 397 17.56 -11.67 6.23
CA GLY A 397 18.45 -10.69 5.62
C GLY A 397 18.87 -9.62 6.61
N GLY A 398 19.72 -8.70 6.16
CA GLY A 398 20.23 -7.60 6.98
C GLY A 398 19.16 -6.58 7.35
N GLY A 399 18.05 -6.56 6.60
CA GLY A 399 17.00 -5.56 6.71
C GLY A 399 17.43 -4.22 6.11
N GLN A 400 16.75 -3.16 6.53
CA GLN A 400 16.96 -1.81 6.00
C GLN A 400 18.37 -1.29 6.27
N ALA A 401 18.94 -0.58 5.29
CA ALA A 401 20.24 0.07 5.35
C ALA A 401 21.44 -0.85 5.68
N ARG A 402 21.33 -2.15 5.39
CA ARG A 402 22.44 -3.13 5.52
C ARG A 402 22.74 -3.80 4.17
N PRO A 403 23.22 -3.03 3.18
CA PRO A 403 23.29 -3.51 1.80
C PRO A 403 24.33 -4.61 1.58
N GLU A 404 25.28 -4.83 2.49
CA GLU A 404 26.41 -5.72 2.25
C GLU A 404 26.06 -7.21 2.32
N ALA A 405 26.70 -8.01 1.46
CA ALA A 405 26.55 -9.47 1.35
C ALA A 405 26.61 -10.22 2.69
N CYS A 406 27.47 -9.78 3.63
CA CYS A 406 27.62 -10.41 4.94
C CYS A 406 26.34 -10.37 5.78
N TRP A 407 25.37 -9.53 5.42
CA TRP A 407 24.08 -9.44 6.08
C TRP A 407 22.98 -10.20 5.34
N GLN A 408 23.20 -10.64 4.10
CA GLN A 408 22.10 -10.99 3.19
C GLN A 408 21.80 -12.48 3.06
N SER A 409 22.38 -13.35 3.89
CA SER A 409 22.24 -14.81 3.82
C SER A 409 22.37 -15.34 2.38
N ILE A 410 23.42 -14.88 1.69
CA ILE A 410 23.79 -15.32 0.34
C ILE A 410 24.93 -16.35 0.41
N VAL A 411 25.02 -17.18 -0.61
CA VAL A 411 26.22 -18.03 -0.84
C VAL A 411 27.26 -17.18 -1.57
N VAL A 412 28.46 -17.07 -1.00
CA VAL A 412 29.62 -16.40 -1.63
C VAL A 412 30.71 -17.41 -1.94
N PRO A 413 31.56 -17.16 -2.95
CA PRO A 413 32.76 -17.96 -3.19
C PRO A 413 33.67 -18.04 -1.95
N GLU A 414 34.39 -19.15 -1.78
CA GLU A 414 35.27 -19.38 -0.61
C GLU A 414 36.38 -18.34 -0.46
N ASP A 415 36.84 -17.75 -1.57
CA ASP A 415 37.88 -16.71 -1.57
C ASP A 415 37.36 -15.34 -1.07
N GLY A 416 36.06 -15.25 -0.74
CA GLY A 416 35.41 -14.02 -0.32
C GLY A 416 35.39 -12.93 -1.39
N SER A 417 35.74 -13.28 -2.64
CA SER A 417 35.73 -12.34 -3.74
C SER A 417 34.29 -11.86 -3.97
N ARG A 418 34.13 -10.55 -3.92
CA ARG A 418 32.87 -9.91 -4.31
C ARG A 418 32.76 -10.03 -5.82
N ALA A 419 31.60 -10.40 -6.34
CA ALA A 419 31.23 -9.93 -7.66
C ALA A 419 31.22 -8.39 -7.58
N GLY A 420 32.19 -7.74 -8.23
CA GLY A 420 32.26 -6.28 -8.25
C GLY A 420 30.95 -5.69 -8.78
N LYS A 421 30.64 -4.44 -8.43
CA LYS A 421 29.52 -3.73 -9.08
C LYS A 421 29.70 -3.77 -10.61
N PRO A 422 28.63 -4.00 -11.40
CA PRO A 422 27.22 -4.10 -10.99
C PRO A 422 26.88 -5.42 -10.28
N HIS A 423 25.93 -5.37 -9.33
CA HIS A 423 25.42 -6.55 -8.63
C HIS A 423 24.95 -7.59 -9.67
N PRO A 424 25.47 -8.84 -9.65
CA PRO A 424 25.09 -9.83 -10.64
C PRO A 424 23.58 -10.09 -10.54
N CYS A 425 22.92 -10.11 -11.69
CA CYS A 425 21.53 -10.54 -11.79
C CYS A 425 21.52 -12.04 -12.05
N GLY A 426 20.74 -12.77 -11.27
CA GLY A 426 20.52 -14.20 -11.46
C GLY A 426 19.18 -14.52 -12.10
N HIS A 427 18.89 -15.80 -12.26
CA HIS A 427 17.61 -16.27 -12.82
C HIS A 427 17.06 -17.45 -12.04
N ILE A 428 15.74 -17.50 -11.91
CA ILE A 428 15.04 -18.73 -11.50
C ILE A 428 14.94 -19.64 -12.72
N ILE A 429 15.69 -20.75 -12.72
CA ILE A 429 15.72 -21.72 -13.82
C ILE A 429 14.72 -22.86 -13.61
N TRP A 430 14.39 -23.16 -12.35
CA TRP A 430 13.49 -24.24 -11.98
C TRP A 430 12.79 -23.94 -10.66
N ASP A 431 11.51 -24.26 -10.56
CA ASP A 431 10.75 -24.28 -9.32
C ASP A 431 9.74 -25.42 -9.36
N GLU A 432 9.70 -26.22 -8.31
CA GLU A 432 8.76 -27.33 -8.19
C GLU A 432 8.28 -27.45 -6.75
N ARG A 433 6.97 -27.64 -6.59
CA ARG A 433 6.36 -27.98 -5.30
C ARG A 433 5.66 -29.32 -5.40
N ARG A 434 5.97 -30.23 -4.47
CA ARG A 434 5.32 -31.53 -4.30
C ARG A 434 4.87 -31.69 -2.85
N GLY A 435 3.61 -31.35 -2.59
CA GLY A 435 3.07 -31.37 -1.21
C GLY A 435 3.73 -30.32 -0.32
N ASP A 436 4.45 -30.78 0.68
CA ASP A 436 5.26 -30.01 1.63
C ASP A 436 6.71 -29.80 1.18
N HIS A 437 7.14 -30.46 0.11
CA HIS A 437 8.47 -30.26 -0.47
C HIS A 437 8.47 -29.13 -1.52
N ALA A 438 9.49 -28.29 -1.49
CA ALA A 438 9.79 -27.28 -2.49
C ALA A 438 11.24 -27.41 -2.96
N CYS A 439 11.46 -27.31 -4.27
CA CYS A 439 12.78 -27.31 -4.90
C CYS A 439 12.89 -26.08 -5.82
N VAL A 440 13.92 -25.27 -5.65
CA VAL A 440 14.18 -24.10 -6.47
C VAL A 440 15.61 -24.17 -7.02
N GLY A 441 15.73 -24.11 -8.35
CA GLY A 441 16.99 -23.98 -9.05
C GLY A 441 17.22 -22.51 -9.42
N MET A 442 18.37 -21.98 -9.02
CA MET A 442 18.82 -20.64 -9.36
C MET A 442 20.10 -20.70 -10.20
N ASP A 443 20.21 -19.77 -11.12
CA ASP A 443 21.43 -19.46 -11.85
C ASP A 443 21.95 -18.11 -11.37
N LEU A 444 23.12 -18.09 -10.72
CA LEU A 444 23.70 -16.90 -10.08
C LEU A 444 24.92 -16.35 -10.83
N ARG A 445 25.00 -16.64 -12.15
CA ARG A 445 26.10 -16.29 -13.07
C ARG A 445 26.79 -14.95 -12.82
#